data_AF-A0A9W4M3I2-F1
#
_entry.id   AF-A0A9W4M3I2-F1
#
_cell.length_a   1.000
_cell.length_b   1.000
_cell.length_c   1.000
_cell.angle_alpha   90.00
_cell.angle_beta   90.00
_cell.angle_gamma   90.00
#
_symmetry.space_group_name_H-M   'P 1'
#
loop_
_entity.id
_entity.type
_entity.pdbx_description
1 polymer ?
#
loop_
_entity_poly.entity_id
_entity_poly.type
_entity_poly.pdbx_seq_one_letter_code
_entity_poly.pdbx_strand_id
1 'polypeptide(L)' 'MTNQEDVLPSTTEPIPTHPEEMKGVFNLRVGNCISMQGSGRITPAGIVTIGLTLTAFAAAMLAVGRLKR' A
#
# COMPACT_ATOMS: atom_id res chain seq x y z
N MET A 1 -12.02 48.37 -13.60
CA MET A 1 -11.02 47.60 -12.83
C MET A 1 -11.80 46.69 -11.88
N THR A 2 -12.07 45.45 -12.29
CA THR A 2 -12.69 44.41 -11.45
C THR A 2 -11.68 43.28 -11.35
N ASN A 3 -11.23 43.01 -10.13
CA ASN A 3 -10.08 42.15 -9.83
C ASN A 3 -10.31 40.69 -10.22
N GLN A 4 -9.24 40.06 -10.70
CA GLN A 4 -9.09 38.65 -11.01
C GLN A 4 -8.15 38.04 -9.97
N GLU A 5 -8.68 37.24 -9.04
CA GLU A 5 -8.03 36.17 -8.24
C GLU A 5 -9.23 35.32 -7.76
N ASP A 6 -9.37 34.01 -7.90
CA ASP A 6 -8.41 32.94 -8.03
C ASP A 6 -9.13 31.68 -8.57
N VAL A 7 -8.47 30.93 -9.44
CA VAL A 7 -8.91 29.62 -9.91
C VAL A 7 -8.49 28.59 -8.87
N LEU A 8 -9.45 27.89 -8.24
CA LEU A 8 -9.17 26.55 -7.73
C LEU A 8 -10.44 25.67 -7.85
N PRO A 9 -10.41 24.56 -8.62
CA PRO A 9 -11.44 23.56 -8.49
C PRO A 9 -11.35 23.04 -7.06
N SER A 10 -12.43 23.15 -6.30
CA SER A 10 -12.56 22.51 -5.00
C SER A 10 -12.58 20.99 -5.19
N THR A 11 -11.42 20.40 -5.44
CA THR A 11 -11.18 18.99 -5.16
C THR A 11 -11.07 18.86 -3.65
N THR A 12 -12.21 19.02 -2.98
CA THR A 12 -12.38 18.66 -1.58
C THR A 12 -12.31 17.15 -1.52
N GLU A 13 -11.09 16.61 -1.47
CA GLU A 13 -10.87 15.25 -1.00
C GLU A 13 -11.52 15.17 0.39
N PRO A 14 -12.53 14.30 0.61
CA PRO A 14 -13.17 14.22 1.91
C PRO A 14 -12.11 13.84 2.95
N ILE A 15 -11.91 14.73 3.93
CA ILE A 15 -11.04 14.46 5.07
C ILE A 15 -11.57 13.16 5.71
N PRO A 16 -10.75 12.11 5.88
CA PRO A 16 -11.20 10.87 6.49
C PRO A 16 -11.71 11.15 7.90
N THR A 17 -13.03 11.14 8.07
CA THR A 17 -13.71 11.56 9.31
C THR A 17 -13.51 10.56 10.45
N HIS A 18 -12.98 9.37 10.14
CA HIS A 18 -12.83 8.28 11.10
C HIS A 18 -11.45 7.60 10.99
N PRO A 19 -10.69 7.50 12.09
CA PRO A 19 -9.34 6.94 12.10
C PRO A 19 -9.30 5.43 11.75
N GLU A 20 -10.43 4.72 11.81
CA GLU A 20 -10.53 3.34 11.31
C GLU A 20 -10.44 3.19 9.78
N GLU A 21 -10.59 4.27 9.00
CA GLU A 21 -10.54 4.23 7.53
C GLU A 21 -9.15 4.56 6.96
N MET A 22 -8.12 3.79 7.34
CA MET A 22 -6.82 3.87 6.65
C MET A 22 -6.92 3.27 5.24
N LYS A 23 -6.95 4.15 4.24
CA LYS A 23 -6.81 3.78 2.82
C LYS A 23 -5.35 3.41 2.55
N GLY A 24 -5.09 2.10 2.48
CA GLY A 24 -3.79 1.59 2.07
C GLY A 24 -3.71 1.52 0.56
N VAL A 25 -2.73 2.20 -0.02
CA VAL A 25 -2.40 2.08 -1.44
C VAL A 25 -0.98 1.52 -1.52
N PHE A 26 -0.79 0.45 -2.29
CA PHE A 26 0.52 -0.11 -2.54
C PHE A 26 0.76 -0.26 -4.04
N ASN A 27 1.98 0.07 -4.45
CA ASN A 27 2.47 -0.14 -5.80
C ASN A 27 3.71 -1.03 -5.71
N LEU A 28 3.60 -2.24 -6.23
CA LEU A 28 4.70 -3.20 -6.30
C LEU A 28 5.16 -3.32 -7.75
N ARG A 29 6.39 -2.92 -8.01
CA ARG A 29 7.06 -3.14 -9.29
C ARG A 29 8.18 -4.16 -9.11
N VAL A 30 8.10 -5.27 -9.85
CA VAL A 30 9.14 -6.30 -9.89
C VAL A 30 9.80 -6.27 -11.27
N GLY A 31 11.01 -5.71 -11.31
CA GLY A 31 11.77 -5.52 -12.54
C GLY A 31 11.00 -4.68 -13.58
N ASN A 32 11.09 -5.08 -14.85
CA ASN A 32 10.39 -4.41 -15.96
C ASN A 32 9.12 -5.13 -16.42
N CYS A 33 8.78 -6.29 -15.81
CA CYS A 33 7.70 -7.16 -16.29
C CYS A 33 6.43 -7.12 -15.44
N ILE A 34 6.51 -6.79 -14.15
CA ILE A 34 5.34 -6.88 -13.26
C ILE A 34 5.15 -5.57 -12.53
N SER A 35 3.97 -4.98 -12.70
CA SER A 35 3.50 -3.81 -11.97
C SER A 35 2.14 -4.15 -11.37
N MET A 36 2.05 -4.15 -10.04
CA MET A 36 0.82 -4.46 -9.30
C MET A 36 0.45 -3.25 -8.44
N GLN A 37 -0.72 -2.69 -8.70
CA GLN A 37 -1.28 -1.61 -7.92
C GLN A 37 -2.51 -2.14 -7.18
N GLY A 38 -2.54 -1.94 -5.87
CA GLY A 38 -3.68 -2.28 -5.04
C GLY A 38 -4.06 -1.11 -4.15
N SER A 39 -5.36 -0.86 -4.03
CA SER A 39 -5.91 0.11 -3.10
C SER A 39 -7.04 -0.55 -2.32
N GLY A 40 -7.02 -0.44 -0.99
CA GLY A 40 -8.04 -1.02 -0.14
C GLY A 40 -8.03 -0.44 1.26
N ARG A 41 -9.01 -0.86 2.07
CA ARG A 41 -9.01 -0.56 3.49
C ARG A 41 -8.05 -1.51 4.19
N ILE A 42 -7.06 -0.97 4.90
CA ILE A 42 -6.03 -1.76 5.57
C ILE A 42 -6.04 -1.43 7.06
N THR A 43 -5.95 -2.46 7.91
CA THR A 43 -5.78 -2.31 9.34
C THR A 43 -4.29 -2.37 9.72
N PRO A 44 -3.82 -1.62 10.73
CA PRO A 44 -2.42 -1.68 11.17
C PRO A 44 -1.97 -3.09 11.57
N ALA A 45 -2.85 -3.85 12.24
CA ALA A 45 -2.60 -5.24 12.59
C ALA A 45 -2.45 -6.14 11.34
N GLY A 46 -3.22 -5.86 10.28
CA GLY A 46 -3.11 -6.55 9.00
C GLY A 46 -1.73 -6.38 8.36
N ILE A 47 -1.16 -5.16 8.40
CA ILE A 47 0.17 -4.89 7.83
C ILE A 47 1.25 -5.70 8.54
N VAL A 48 1.24 -5.70 9.89
CA VAL A 48 2.21 -6.47 10.69
C VAL A 48 2.08 -7.96 10.41
N THR A 49 0.85 -8.47 10.32
CA THR A 49 0.58 -9.88 10.04
C THR A 49 1.10 -10.30 8.66
N ILE A 50 0.88 -9.47 7.64
CA ILE A 50 1.39 -9.71 6.29
C ILE A 50 2.93 -9.78 6.31
N GLY A 51 3.60 -8.83 6.98
CA GLY A 51 5.06 -8.82 7.10
C GLY A 51 5.61 -10.07 7.78
N LEU A 52 4.99 -10.48 8.89
CA LEU A 52 5.39 -11.69 9.62
C LEU A 52 5.21 -12.95 8.75
N THR A 53 4.08 -13.05 8.07
CA THR A 53 3.74 -14.19 7.20
C THR A 53 4.73 -14.29 6.04
N LEU A 54 5.06 -13.17 5.39
CA LEU A 54 6.04 -13.13 4.31
C LEU A 54 7.45 -13.53 4.79
N THR A 55 7.84 -13.08 5.98
CA THR A 55 9.15 -13.42 6.57
C THR A 55 9.25 -14.92 6.86
N ALA A 56 8.22 -15.49 7.48
CA ALA A 56 8.16 -16.93 7.76
C ALA A 56 8.16 -17.76 6.46
N PHE A 57 7.39 -17.32 5.45
CA PHE A 57 7.35 -17.96 4.14
C PHE A 57 8.72 -17.94 3.45
N ALA A 58 9.40 -16.79 3.42
CA ALA A 58 10.73 -16.67 2.83
C ALA A 58 11.76 -17.55 3.56
N ALA A 59 11.71 -17.60 4.89
CA ALA A 59 12.58 -18.47 5.69
C ALA A 59 12.34 -19.96 5.38
N ALA A 60 11.07 -20.38 5.26
CA ALA A 60 10.72 -21.75 4.90
C ALA A 60 11.21 -22.12 3.50
N MET A 61 11.02 -21.23 2.50
CA MET A 61 11.54 -21.44 1.15
C MET A 61 13.07 -21.56 1.13
N LEU A 62 13.77 -20.74 1.91
CA LEU A 62 15.21 -20.81 2.03
C LEU A 62 15.68 -22.12 2.68
N ALA A 63 14.99 -22.57 3.73
CA ALA A 63 15.28 -23.83 4.41
C ALA A 63 15.11 -25.03 3.47
N VAL A 64 14.00 -25.08 2.72
CA VAL A 64 13.76 -26.12 1.70
C VAL A 64 14.81 -26.08 0.59
N GLY A 65 15.18 -24.88 0.13
CA GLY A 65 16.23 -24.70 -0.89
C GLY A 65 17.61 -25.16 -0.43
N ARG A 66 17.92 -25.03 0.87
CA ARG A 66 19.18 -25.51 1.46
C ARG A 66 19.20 -27.03 1.67
N LEU A 67 18.07 -27.65 1.99
CA LEU A 67 17.98 -29.10 2.16
C LEU A 67 18.21 -29.87 0.85
N LYS A 68 17.96 -29.21 -0.30
CA LYS A 68 18.12 -29.82 -1.62
C LYS A 68 19.53 -29.65 -2.22
N ARG A 69 20.45 -28.98 -1.51
CA ARG A 69 21.88 -28.88 -1.87
C ARG A 69 22.69 -29.84 -1.01
#